data_AF-T1GSQ9-F1
#
_entry.id   AF-T1GSQ9-F1
#
_cell.length_a   1.000
_cell.length_b   1.000
_cell.length_c   1.000
_cell.angle_alpha   90.00
_cell.angle_beta   90.00
_cell.angle_gamma   90.00
#
_symmetry.space_group_name_H-M   'P 1'
#
loop_
_entity.id
_entity.type
_entity.pdbx_description
1 polymer ?
#
loop_
_entity_poly.entity_id
_entity_poly.type
_entity_poly.pdbx_seq_one_letter_code
_entity_poly.pdbx_strand_id
1 'polypeptide(L)'
;MFPFSGSIQALSAKNAYEENELKDFLESAMMHGLSIMPLIQTFGHLEFALKLQGFEHLREVLESPQSICPSRKVTMSFLEELLTQIIEFHLKVTQDFYNKNNFVGASSADSGKRGNGYKSFTHIHIGCDEVARMGECDDCKHYTRNKLFLSHVTSVANFIKSKWNQLNIVIWDDMLRDMTLGEMVESNIGHYVEPMVWVYALDIYHYISPQLWDTYAKVFNTAWAASAFKGAFGESLLLPPVPQHLENNLRWLAVIAKEGKRHTSTVWLDLTPSIHHCQLFFTCTYPGGNVYKFIHSLFEKLTEIQNYLVHVKDQSAWMSDYNVRHNFTSTLRVRDLIAHNEGFIYELTALGRKAYVIMKDIFDEHTISEFVEQKIYPLILKLKSHSDEGQYLLQRNVWPQRPLPYTRDFSDFIEDIKKVN
;
A
#
# COMPACT_ATOMS: atom_id res chain seq x y z
N MET A 1 12.90 -4.68 -1.51
CA MET A 1 12.70 -5.42 -0.24
C MET A 1 14.06 -5.73 0.36
N PHE A 2 14.16 -5.89 1.69
CA PHE A 2 15.45 -6.08 2.37
C PHE A 2 15.97 -7.54 2.21
N PRO A 3 17.27 -7.75 1.92
CA PRO A 3 17.89 -9.08 1.84
C PRO A 3 18.27 -9.62 3.23
N PHE A 4 17.27 -10.14 3.95
CA PHE A 4 17.45 -10.84 5.22
C PHE A 4 18.30 -12.09 5.07
N SER A 5 19.00 -12.44 6.16
CA SER A 5 19.85 -13.62 6.25
C SER A 5 19.55 -14.42 7.53
N GLY A 6 20.22 -15.56 7.69
CA GLY A 6 20.11 -16.39 8.89
C GLY A 6 18.71 -16.99 9.09
N SER A 7 18.22 -16.98 10.32
CA SER A 7 16.94 -17.60 10.69
C SER A 7 15.71 -16.95 10.05
N ILE A 8 15.84 -15.69 9.60
CA ILE A 8 14.76 -14.94 8.95
C ILE A 8 14.98 -14.75 7.44
N GLN A 9 15.91 -15.50 6.83
CA GLN A 9 16.18 -15.42 5.38
C GLN A 9 14.92 -15.65 4.52
N ALA A 10 13.99 -16.49 4.99
CA ALA A 10 12.73 -16.76 4.30
C ALA A 10 11.85 -15.50 4.10
N LEU A 11 12.06 -14.44 4.88
CA LEU A 11 11.36 -13.17 4.73
C LEU A 11 11.75 -12.40 3.47
N SER A 12 12.93 -12.68 2.92
CA SER A 12 13.35 -12.06 1.67
C SER A 12 12.56 -12.60 0.50
N ALA A 13 11.85 -11.70 -0.16
CA ALA A 13 11.29 -12.00 -1.46
C ALA A 13 12.41 -12.39 -2.43
N LYS A 14 12.06 -13.25 -3.40
CA LYS A 14 13.02 -13.74 -4.41
C LYS A 14 13.58 -12.63 -5.30
N ASN A 15 12.91 -11.49 -5.35
CA ASN A 15 13.31 -10.25 -6.03
C ASN A 15 13.65 -9.13 -5.01
N ALA A 16 14.10 -9.48 -3.80
CA ALA A 16 14.67 -8.51 -2.88
C ALA A 16 15.92 -7.85 -3.48
N TYR A 17 16.30 -6.68 -2.97
CA TYR A 17 17.53 -6.03 -3.41
C TYR A 17 18.73 -6.88 -3.05
N GLU A 18 19.72 -6.94 -3.93
CA GLU A 18 21.04 -7.44 -3.53
C GLU A 18 21.67 -6.46 -2.51
N GLU A 19 22.54 -6.97 -1.63
CA GLU A 19 23.18 -6.14 -0.59
C GLU A 19 23.90 -4.92 -1.20
N ASN A 20 24.60 -5.12 -2.31
CA ASN A 20 25.31 -4.06 -3.01
C ASN A 20 24.37 -3.06 -3.68
N GLU A 21 23.25 -3.51 -4.26
CA GLU A 21 22.27 -2.60 -4.86
C GLU A 21 21.62 -1.69 -3.82
N LEU A 22 21.29 -2.25 -2.65
CA LEU A 22 20.72 -1.47 -1.56
C LEU A 22 21.75 -0.49 -0.98
N LYS A 23 23.02 -0.89 -0.90
CA LYS A 23 24.13 -0.01 -0.51
C LYS A 23 24.26 1.16 -1.49
N ASP A 24 24.30 0.88 -2.80
CA ASP A 24 24.42 1.90 -3.83
C ASP A 24 23.23 2.88 -3.79
N PHE A 25 22.01 2.38 -3.54
CA PHE A 25 20.83 3.22 -3.33
C PHE A 25 21.00 4.19 -2.15
N LEU A 26 21.42 3.68 -0.99
CA LEU A 26 21.62 4.50 0.21
C LEU A 26 22.76 5.52 0.02
N GLU A 27 23.89 5.09 -0.55
CA GLU A 27 25.01 5.99 -0.87
C GLU A 27 24.57 7.09 -1.85
N SER A 28 23.77 6.74 -2.87
CA SER A 28 23.21 7.71 -3.82
C SER A 28 22.28 8.71 -3.14
N ALA A 29 21.37 8.26 -2.27
CA ALA A 29 20.51 9.16 -1.51
C ALA A 29 21.32 10.15 -0.67
N MET A 30 22.35 9.66 0.04
CA MET A 30 23.24 10.50 0.83
C MET A 30 24.01 11.49 -0.04
N MET A 31 24.58 11.09 -1.18
CA MET A 31 25.26 12.01 -2.11
C MET A 31 24.40 13.19 -2.56
N HIS A 32 23.08 13.00 -2.63
CA HIS A 32 22.11 14.02 -3.01
C HIS A 32 21.50 14.77 -1.82
N GLY A 33 22.03 14.59 -0.60
CA GLY A 33 21.58 15.28 0.61
C GLY A 33 20.26 14.77 1.18
N LEU A 34 19.80 13.59 0.75
CA LEU A 34 18.59 12.95 1.25
C LEU A 34 18.90 12.09 2.47
N SER A 35 18.02 12.15 3.47
CA SER A 35 18.02 11.23 4.61
C SER A 35 17.00 10.12 4.38
N ILE A 36 17.36 8.89 4.72
CA ILE A 36 16.45 7.73 4.65
C ILE A 36 16.01 7.36 6.06
N MET A 37 14.69 7.20 6.23
CA MET A 37 14.06 6.64 7.42
C MET A 37 13.40 5.32 7.00
N PRO A 38 13.95 4.15 7.36
CA PRO A 38 13.33 2.87 7.07
C PRO A 38 12.05 2.73 7.88
N LEU A 39 10.97 2.33 7.20
CA LEU A 39 9.70 1.93 7.82
C LEU A 39 9.61 0.42 7.86
N ILE A 40 9.50 -0.12 9.07
CA ILE A 40 9.52 -1.55 9.36
C ILE A 40 8.29 -1.86 10.18
N GLN A 41 7.50 -2.83 9.74
CA GLN A 41 6.33 -3.24 10.51
C GLN A 41 6.75 -4.14 11.68
N THR A 42 6.33 -3.77 12.90
CA THR A 42 6.70 -4.50 14.13
C THR A 42 5.50 -4.93 14.97
N PHE A 43 4.27 -4.75 14.49
CA PHE A 43 3.08 -5.18 15.21
C PHE A 43 1.94 -5.64 14.28
N GLY A 44 1.31 -4.70 13.57
CA GLY A 44 0.39 -4.97 12.46
C GLY A 44 1.13 -5.07 11.12
N HIS A 45 0.38 -5.28 10.05
CA HIS A 45 0.87 -5.33 8.65
C HIS A 45 2.07 -6.26 8.42
N LEU A 46 2.13 -7.37 9.16
CA LEU A 46 3.22 -8.35 9.09
C LEU A 46 2.90 -9.51 8.15
N GLU A 47 1.94 -9.36 7.23
CA GLU A 47 1.52 -10.42 6.31
C GLU A 47 2.67 -10.96 5.45
N PHE A 48 3.64 -10.12 5.10
CA PHE A 48 4.81 -10.55 4.32
C PHE A 48 5.64 -11.62 5.05
N ALA A 49 5.63 -11.60 6.39
CA ALA A 49 6.32 -12.57 7.23
C ALA A 49 5.37 -13.67 7.68
N LEU A 50 4.23 -13.30 8.27
CA LEU A 50 3.38 -14.23 8.97
C LEU A 50 2.58 -15.14 8.04
N LYS A 51 2.45 -14.85 6.74
CA LYS A 51 1.87 -15.79 5.75
C LYS A 51 2.82 -16.94 5.40
N LEU A 52 4.11 -16.79 5.68
CA LEU A 52 5.13 -17.78 5.31
C LEU A 52 5.11 -18.96 6.29
N GLN A 53 5.46 -20.13 5.75
CA GLN A 53 5.58 -21.36 6.53
C GLN A 53 6.67 -21.20 7.60
N GLY A 54 6.36 -21.58 8.83
CA GLY A 54 7.27 -21.51 9.98
C GLY A 54 7.06 -20.26 10.86
N PHE A 55 6.30 -19.26 10.42
CA PHE A 55 6.05 -18.02 11.18
C PHE A 55 4.64 -17.94 11.78
N GLU A 56 3.81 -18.97 11.60
CA GLU A 56 2.41 -19.00 12.04
C GLU A 56 2.28 -18.91 13.56
N HIS A 57 3.25 -19.48 14.28
CA HIS A 57 3.31 -19.48 15.74
C HIS A 57 3.52 -18.08 16.35
N LEU A 58 3.90 -17.08 15.54
CA LEU A 58 4.04 -15.69 15.97
C LEU A 58 2.72 -14.91 15.93
N ARG A 59 1.69 -15.42 15.22
CA ARG A 59 0.43 -14.69 14.98
C ARG A 59 -0.37 -14.48 16.27
N GLU A 60 -1.03 -13.33 16.35
CA GLU A 60 -2.06 -13.03 17.36
C GLU A 60 -3.25 -13.99 17.19
N VAL A 61 -3.84 -14.03 16.00
CA VAL A 61 -4.91 -14.97 15.66
C VAL A 61 -4.40 -15.94 14.60
N LEU A 62 -4.54 -17.25 14.83
CA LEU A 62 -3.99 -18.29 13.94
C LEU A 62 -4.43 -18.11 12.48
N GLU A 63 -5.69 -17.75 12.27
CA GLU A 63 -6.33 -17.57 10.95
C GLU A 63 -5.91 -16.27 10.24
N SER A 64 -5.32 -15.32 10.97
CA SER A 64 -4.98 -14.00 10.45
C SER A 64 -3.47 -13.73 10.53
N PRO A 65 -2.77 -13.59 9.39
CA PRO A 65 -1.35 -13.26 9.36
C PRO A 65 -1.09 -11.74 9.50
N GLN A 66 -2.06 -10.96 9.97
CA GLN A 66 -1.97 -9.51 9.99
C GLN A 66 -1.07 -8.98 11.12
N SER A 67 -1.18 -9.57 12.32
CA SER A 67 -0.48 -9.10 13.51
C SER A 67 0.16 -10.23 14.31
N ILE A 68 1.27 -9.88 14.96
CA ILE A 68 1.97 -10.74 15.91
C ILE A 68 1.36 -10.68 17.29
N CYS A 69 1.49 -11.76 18.05
CA CYS A 69 1.14 -11.82 19.47
C CYS A 69 2.25 -11.17 20.31
N PRO A 70 2.03 -10.01 20.95
CA PRO A 70 3.07 -9.31 21.71
C PRO A 70 3.42 -10.01 23.03
N SER A 71 2.54 -10.88 23.54
CA SER A 71 2.74 -11.57 24.82
C SER A 71 3.67 -12.79 24.75
N ARG A 72 4.07 -13.24 23.56
CA ARG A 72 4.93 -14.41 23.38
C ARG A 72 6.40 -14.00 23.33
N LYS A 73 7.25 -14.67 24.11
CA LYS A 73 8.70 -14.38 24.15
C LYS A 73 9.40 -14.49 22.79
N VAL A 74 8.99 -15.47 21.99
CA VAL A 74 9.53 -15.69 20.63
C VAL A 74 9.28 -14.51 19.69
N THR A 75 8.22 -13.72 19.93
CA THR A 75 7.92 -12.50 19.18
C THR A 75 9.04 -11.48 19.31
N MET A 76 9.53 -11.23 20.53
CA MET A 76 10.63 -10.30 20.72
C MET A 76 11.91 -10.81 20.05
N SER A 77 12.26 -12.09 20.16
CA SER A 77 13.43 -12.64 19.47
C SER A 77 13.37 -12.45 17.95
N PHE A 78 12.18 -12.62 17.35
CA PHE A 78 11.96 -12.35 15.93
C PHE A 78 12.15 -10.88 15.58
N LEU A 79 11.55 -9.96 16.35
CA LEU A 79 11.66 -8.52 16.11
C LEU A 79 13.07 -7.99 16.32
N GLU A 80 13.79 -8.49 17.32
CA GLU A 80 15.18 -8.13 17.57
C GLU A 80 16.05 -8.47 16.37
N GLU A 81 15.92 -9.67 15.80
CA GLU A 81 16.66 -10.08 14.60
C GLU A 81 16.29 -9.22 13.39
N LEU A 82 14.99 -9.00 13.16
CA LEU A 82 14.48 -8.17 12.07
C LEU A 82 15.05 -6.75 12.11
N LEU A 83 14.99 -6.12 13.28
CA LEU A 83 15.44 -4.74 13.50
C LEU A 83 16.97 -4.66 13.47
N THR A 84 17.69 -5.61 14.07
CA THR A 84 19.16 -5.65 14.07
C THR A 84 19.70 -5.67 12.64
N GLN A 85 19.21 -6.57 11.78
CA GLN A 85 19.73 -6.66 10.41
C GLN A 85 19.54 -5.34 9.63
N ILE A 86 18.37 -4.71 9.75
CA ILE A 86 18.09 -3.47 9.03
C ILE A 86 18.89 -2.30 9.59
N ILE A 87 18.93 -2.12 10.91
CA ILE A 87 19.60 -1.00 11.56
C ILE A 87 21.11 -1.09 11.35
N GLU A 88 21.72 -2.26 11.56
CA GLU A 88 23.16 -2.43 11.40
C GLU A 88 23.60 -2.26 9.95
N PHE A 89 22.78 -2.72 8.98
CA PHE A 89 23.04 -2.46 7.57
C PHE A 89 23.08 -0.96 7.26
N HIS A 90 22.08 -0.19 7.68
CA HIS A 90 22.04 1.26 7.45
C HIS A 90 23.21 1.97 8.13
N LEU A 91 23.52 1.64 9.40
CA LEU A 91 24.65 2.22 10.12
C LEU A 91 25.99 1.92 9.44
N LYS A 92 26.21 0.68 9.00
CA LYS A 92 27.41 0.25 8.29
C LYS A 92 27.58 1.03 6.99
N VAL A 93 26.53 1.13 6.16
CA VAL A 93 26.59 1.87 4.90
C VAL A 93 26.85 3.36 5.12
N THR A 94 26.19 3.97 6.11
CA THR A 94 26.45 5.37 6.49
C THR A 94 27.91 5.57 6.93
N GLN A 95 28.45 4.68 7.76
CA GLN A 95 29.83 4.77 8.23
C GLN A 95 30.83 4.60 7.08
N ASP A 96 30.64 3.59 6.23
CA ASP A 96 31.45 3.34 5.04
C ASP A 96 31.48 4.57 4.12
N PHE A 97 30.33 5.19 3.88
CA PHE A 97 30.20 6.38 3.05
C PHE A 97 31.01 7.56 3.60
N TYR A 98 30.94 7.83 4.91
CA TYR A 98 31.74 8.88 5.53
C TYR A 98 33.24 8.58 5.50
N ASN A 99 33.63 7.32 5.71
CA ASN A 99 35.03 6.90 5.67
C ASN A 99 35.64 7.06 4.26
N LYS A 100 34.92 6.64 3.21
CA LYS A 100 35.38 6.73 1.80
C LYS A 100 35.58 8.17 1.34
N ASN A 101 34.73 9.09 1.79
CA ASN A 101 34.76 10.49 1.36
C ASN A 101 35.71 11.39 2.18
N ASN A 102 36.70 10.80 2.86
CA ASN A 102 37.75 11.49 3.63
C ASN A 102 37.24 12.51 4.66
N PHE A 103 36.14 12.21 5.34
CA PHE A 103 35.74 12.97 6.53
C PHE A 103 36.57 12.51 7.74
N VAL A 104 37.83 12.93 7.80
CA VAL A 104 38.72 12.70 8.95
C VAL A 104 38.16 13.47 10.16
N GLY A 105 37.51 12.76 11.09
CA GLY A 105 37.08 13.34 12.37
C GLY A 105 35.81 12.77 13.03
N ALA A 106 35.30 11.60 12.60
CA ALA A 106 34.18 10.94 13.25
C ALA A 106 34.64 10.06 14.43
N SER A 107 35.18 10.67 15.49
CA SER A 107 35.19 10.03 16.80
C SER A 107 33.81 10.22 17.44
N SER A 108 33.24 9.12 17.90
CA SER A 108 32.03 9.02 18.73
C SER A 108 31.88 10.17 19.74
N ALA A 109 30.65 10.68 19.84
CA ALA A 109 30.18 11.71 20.78
C ALA A 109 30.42 13.17 20.36
N ASP A 110 29.63 13.68 19.42
CA ASP A 110 29.15 15.07 19.55
C ASP A 110 27.85 15.30 18.77
N SER A 111 26.86 15.79 19.49
CA SER A 111 25.49 16.04 19.04
C SER A 111 25.41 17.34 18.23
N GLY A 112 24.99 17.23 16.97
CA GLY A 112 24.05 18.19 16.39
C GLY A 112 24.58 19.29 15.47
N LYS A 113 25.89 19.59 15.38
CA LYS A 113 26.38 20.60 14.41
C LYS A 113 27.81 20.34 13.92
N ARG A 114 27.97 19.62 12.80
CA ARG A 114 29.12 19.70 11.88
C ARG A 114 28.54 19.58 10.46
N GLY A 115 28.67 20.56 9.57
CA GLY A 115 29.91 20.89 8.86
C GLY A 115 30.06 19.95 7.66
N ASN A 116 29.47 20.33 6.51
CA ASN A 116 29.29 19.59 5.24
C ASN A 116 28.11 18.61 5.11
N GLY A 117 26.90 19.18 4.97
CA GLY A 117 25.89 18.82 3.95
C GLY A 117 25.15 17.47 3.97
N TYR A 118 25.75 16.39 4.48
CA TYR A 118 25.20 15.04 4.36
C TYR A 118 24.44 14.62 5.64
N LYS A 119 23.17 14.25 5.48
CA LYS A 119 22.28 13.86 6.59
C LYS A 119 22.55 12.42 7.04
N SER A 120 22.67 12.21 8.34
CA SER A 120 22.91 10.89 8.95
C SER A 120 21.62 10.07 9.12
N PHE A 121 21.77 8.75 9.26
CA PHE A 121 20.72 7.84 9.69
C PHE A 121 20.36 8.13 11.17
N THR A 122 19.19 8.73 11.39
CA THR A 122 18.79 9.31 12.68
C THR A 122 17.44 8.81 13.18
N HIS A 123 16.59 8.31 12.28
CA HIS A 123 15.23 7.92 12.61
C HIS A 123 14.91 6.55 12.01
N ILE A 124 14.12 5.78 12.73
CA ILE A 124 13.53 4.52 12.29
C ILE A 124 12.03 4.56 12.58
N HIS A 125 11.22 4.17 11.61
CA HIS A 125 9.78 4.07 11.79
C HIS A 125 9.41 2.61 12.02
N ILE A 126 8.85 2.27 13.19
CA ILE A 126 8.55 0.87 13.57
C ILE A 126 7.09 0.46 13.28
N GLY A 127 6.34 1.32 12.58
CA GLY A 127 5.00 1.04 12.09
C GLY A 127 3.98 1.17 13.21
N CYS A 128 3.36 0.04 13.57
CA CYS A 128 2.37 -0.08 14.65
C CYS A 128 1.00 0.53 14.33
N ASP A 129 0.63 0.59 13.05
CA ASP A 129 -0.69 0.99 12.56
C ASP A 129 -1.68 -0.18 12.48
N GLU A 130 -2.98 0.17 12.56
CA GLU A 130 -4.16 -0.64 12.23
C GLU A 130 -4.14 -2.07 12.81
N VAL A 131 -3.72 -2.26 14.06
CA VAL A 131 -3.62 -3.57 14.71
C VAL A 131 -5.01 -4.10 15.13
N ALA A 132 -5.84 -4.43 14.14
CA ALA A 132 -7.27 -4.68 14.32
C ALA A 132 -7.57 -5.80 15.32
N ARG A 133 -6.92 -6.95 15.17
CA ARG A 133 -7.20 -8.18 15.94
C ARG A 133 -6.40 -8.33 17.25
N MET A 134 -5.77 -7.25 17.73
CA MET A 134 -4.97 -7.26 18.98
C MET A 134 -5.82 -7.62 20.22
N GLY A 135 -5.31 -8.50 21.08
CA GLY A 135 -5.95 -8.85 22.34
C GLY A 135 -6.96 -9.99 22.25
N GLU A 136 -6.94 -10.75 21.16
CA GLU A 136 -7.89 -11.83 20.91
C GLU A 136 -7.34 -13.22 21.27
N CYS A 137 -6.01 -13.38 21.33
CA CYS A 137 -5.42 -14.67 21.65
C CYS A 137 -5.53 -15.01 23.15
N ASP A 138 -5.31 -16.28 23.49
CA ASP A 138 -5.41 -16.75 24.89
C ASP A 138 -4.43 -16.05 25.84
N ASP A 139 -3.26 -15.64 25.34
CA ASP A 139 -2.24 -14.94 26.13
C ASP A 139 -2.60 -13.45 26.31
N CYS A 140 -3.18 -12.82 25.28
CA CYS A 140 -3.40 -11.38 25.23
C CYS A 140 -4.78 -10.96 25.77
N LYS A 141 -5.80 -11.83 25.75
CA LYS A 141 -7.18 -11.52 26.20
C LYS A 141 -7.29 -11.04 27.65
N HIS A 142 -6.24 -11.28 28.46
CA HIS A 142 -6.17 -10.88 29.86
C HIS A 142 -5.77 -9.41 30.06
N TYR A 143 -5.35 -8.71 29.01
CA TYR A 143 -4.90 -7.32 29.06
C TYR A 143 -5.84 -6.41 28.24
N THR A 144 -5.89 -5.14 28.61
CA THR A 144 -6.57 -4.15 27.77
C THR A 144 -5.75 -3.90 26.49
N ARG A 145 -6.45 -3.57 25.40
CA ARG A 145 -5.83 -3.25 24.10
C ARG A 145 -4.78 -2.13 24.22
N ASN A 146 -5.11 -1.06 24.93
CA ASN A 146 -4.17 0.07 25.15
C ASN A 146 -2.93 -0.39 25.89
N LYS A 147 -3.07 -1.20 26.96
CA LYS A 147 -1.93 -1.71 27.72
C LYS A 147 -1.04 -2.63 26.90
N LEU A 148 -1.63 -3.52 26.08
CA LEU A 148 -0.87 -4.38 25.15
C LEU A 148 -0.07 -3.53 24.17
N PHE A 149 -0.71 -2.54 23.55
CA PHE A 149 -0.05 -1.66 22.59
C PHE A 149 1.10 -0.88 23.20
N LEU A 150 0.85 -0.17 24.31
CA LEU A 150 1.86 0.63 25.01
C LEU A 150 3.02 -0.24 25.49
N SER A 151 2.73 -1.43 26.05
CA SER A 151 3.77 -2.36 26.50
C SER A 151 4.63 -2.88 25.35
N HIS A 152 4.00 -3.22 24.22
CA HIS A 152 4.70 -3.70 23.02
C HIS A 152 5.63 -2.64 22.46
N VAL A 153 5.09 -1.45 22.17
CA VAL A 153 5.85 -0.33 21.60
C VAL A 153 7.03 0.04 22.52
N THR A 154 6.79 0.18 23.83
CA THR A 154 7.85 0.51 24.78
C THR A 154 8.92 -0.59 24.85
N SER A 155 8.55 -1.87 24.75
CA SER A 155 9.52 -2.98 24.76
C SER A 155 10.42 -2.96 23.53
N VAL A 156 9.83 -2.81 22.34
CA VAL A 156 10.57 -2.71 21.07
C VAL A 156 11.45 -1.45 21.08
N ALA A 157 10.92 -0.32 21.51
CA ALA A 157 11.66 0.93 21.54
C ALA A 157 12.82 0.91 22.55
N ASN A 158 12.61 0.29 23.71
CA ASN A 158 13.66 0.11 24.70
C ASN A 158 14.79 -0.79 24.18
N PHE A 159 14.47 -1.87 23.47
CA PHE A 159 15.47 -2.69 22.79
C PHE A 159 16.32 -1.84 21.82
N ILE A 160 15.68 -1.08 20.93
CA ILE A 160 16.37 -0.22 19.96
C ILE A 160 17.26 0.79 20.69
N LYS A 161 16.73 1.53 21.67
CA LYS A 161 17.49 2.54 22.41
C LYS A 161 18.64 1.96 23.23
N SER A 162 18.52 0.73 23.71
CA SER A 162 19.59 0.06 24.47
C SER A 162 20.82 -0.26 23.63
N LYS A 163 20.64 -0.56 22.34
CA LYS A 163 21.72 -0.89 21.39
C LYS A 163 22.16 0.32 20.55
N TRP A 164 21.21 1.15 20.14
CA TRP A 164 21.39 2.29 19.24
C TRP A 164 20.70 3.53 19.80
N ASN A 165 21.25 4.06 20.90
CA ASN A 165 20.69 5.21 21.63
C ASN A 165 20.54 6.49 20.78
N GLN A 166 21.28 6.60 19.68
CA GLN A 166 21.28 7.73 18.75
C GLN A 166 20.04 7.79 17.86
N LEU A 167 19.29 6.69 17.72
CA LEU A 167 18.14 6.62 16.82
C LEU A 167 16.87 7.11 17.52
N ASN A 168 16.17 8.04 16.88
CA ASN A 168 14.79 8.38 17.24
C ASN A 168 13.83 7.40 16.59
N ILE A 169 12.74 7.08 17.29
CA ILE A 169 11.82 6.02 16.92
C ILE A 169 10.48 6.66 16.61
N VAL A 170 9.93 6.34 15.44
CA VAL A 170 8.66 6.89 14.97
C VAL A 170 7.63 5.77 14.88
N ILE A 171 6.39 6.05 15.26
CA ILE A 171 5.24 5.15 15.09
C ILE A 171 4.11 5.89 14.40
N TRP A 172 3.21 5.17 13.76
CA TRP A 172 1.94 5.74 13.34
C TRP A 172 1.06 6.05 14.55
N ASP A 173 0.27 7.12 14.46
CA ASP A 173 -0.48 7.65 15.60
C ASP A 173 -1.84 6.99 15.84
N ASP A 174 -2.39 6.26 14.87
CA ASP A 174 -3.79 5.84 14.84
C ASP A 174 -4.20 5.02 16.06
N MET A 175 -3.32 4.14 16.52
CA MET A 175 -3.55 3.32 17.71
C MET A 175 -3.51 4.12 19.03
N LEU A 176 -2.99 5.36 19.03
CA LEU A 176 -2.95 6.25 20.19
C LEU A 176 -4.19 7.13 20.34
N ARG A 177 -4.98 7.31 19.27
CA ARG A 177 -6.02 8.36 19.19
C ARG A 177 -7.11 8.23 20.26
N ASP A 178 -7.44 7.01 20.65
CA ASP A 178 -8.48 6.70 21.64
C ASP A 178 -7.94 6.55 23.07
N MET A 179 -6.63 6.68 23.28
CA MET A 179 -6.01 6.55 24.60
C MET A 179 -6.13 7.84 25.41
N THR A 180 -6.29 7.70 26.72
CA THR A 180 -6.33 8.83 27.64
C THR A 180 -4.93 9.39 27.91
N LEU A 181 -4.85 10.66 28.29
CA LEU A 181 -3.60 11.28 28.73
C LEU A 181 -2.93 10.50 29.87
N GLY A 182 -3.72 9.95 30.80
CA GLY A 182 -3.21 9.16 31.93
C GLY A 182 -2.48 7.89 31.48
N GLU A 183 -3.07 7.13 30.55
CA GLU A 183 -2.46 5.91 30.01
C GLU A 183 -1.13 6.20 29.27
N MET A 184 -1.08 7.28 28.50
CA MET A 184 0.14 7.68 27.78
C MET A 184 1.25 8.15 28.73
N VAL A 185 0.90 8.92 29.77
CA VAL A 185 1.87 9.40 30.76
C VAL A 185 2.38 8.25 31.64
N GLU A 186 1.50 7.35 32.10
CA GLU A 186 1.88 6.20 32.94
C GLU A 186 2.80 5.22 32.20
N SER A 187 2.55 4.98 30.92
CA SER A 187 3.41 4.14 30.08
C SER A 187 4.74 4.80 29.69
N ASN A 188 4.88 6.11 29.93
CA ASN A 188 6.02 6.93 29.58
C ASN A 188 6.36 6.91 28.06
N ILE A 189 5.37 6.64 27.21
CA ILE A 189 5.59 6.39 25.78
C ILE A 189 6.25 7.57 25.05
N GLY A 190 5.99 8.80 25.49
CA GLY A 190 6.56 10.01 24.89
C GLY A 190 8.07 10.16 25.05
N HIS A 191 8.72 9.39 25.93
CA HIS A 191 10.17 9.34 26.03
C HIS A 191 10.81 8.35 25.04
N TYR A 192 10.01 7.42 24.51
CA TYR A 192 10.50 6.34 23.65
C TYR A 192 10.29 6.63 22.17
N VAL A 193 9.16 7.24 21.80
CA VAL A 193 8.75 7.38 20.40
C VAL A 193 8.18 8.76 20.07
N GLU A 194 8.18 9.09 18.79
CA GLU A 194 7.53 10.25 18.18
C GLU A 194 6.34 9.77 17.33
N PRO A 195 5.13 10.32 17.50
CA PRO A 195 3.98 9.94 16.67
C PRO A 195 4.05 10.59 15.29
N MET A 196 3.72 9.84 14.25
CA MET A 196 3.46 10.32 12.91
C MET A 196 1.96 10.32 12.64
N VAL A 197 1.39 11.52 12.61
CA VAL A 197 -0.05 11.73 12.46
C VAL A 197 -0.43 11.69 10.99
N TRP A 198 -1.30 10.75 10.62
CA TRP A 198 -1.68 10.52 9.22
C TRP A 198 -3.20 10.63 9.01
N VAL A 199 -3.59 11.41 8.00
CA VAL A 199 -4.98 11.52 7.52
C VAL A 199 -4.92 11.86 6.04
N TYR A 200 -5.52 10.99 5.22
CA TYR A 200 -5.51 11.15 3.77
C TYR A 200 -6.80 11.78 3.22
N ALA A 201 -7.80 11.98 4.09
CA ALA A 201 -9.01 12.73 3.78
C ALA A 201 -8.77 14.25 3.75
N LEU A 202 -9.72 15.00 3.17
CA LEU A 202 -9.64 16.46 3.08
C LEU A 202 -9.92 17.16 4.41
N ASP A 203 -10.83 16.60 5.22
CA ASP A 203 -11.16 17.11 6.55
C ASP A 203 -10.33 16.40 7.61
N ILE A 204 -9.14 16.95 7.90
CA ILE A 204 -8.21 16.38 8.89
C ILE A 204 -8.79 16.43 10.30
N TYR A 205 -9.51 17.51 10.66
CA TYR A 205 -10.03 17.71 12.01
C TYR A 205 -11.22 16.81 12.35
N HIS A 206 -11.88 16.23 11.34
CA HIS A 206 -12.85 15.17 11.54
C HIS A 206 -12.23 13.94 12.24
N TYR A 207 -10.97 13.61 11.90
CA TYR A 207 -10.28 12.44 12.41
C TYR A 207 -9.35 12.78 13.58
N ILE A 208 -8.75 13.98 13.59
CA ILE A 208 -7.81 14.42 14.62
C ILE A 208 -8.37 15.67 15.31
N SER A 209 -9.00 15.47 16.46
CA SER A 209 -9.60 16.57 17.22
C SER A 209 -8.55 17.55 17.77
N PRO A 210 -8.89 18.83 17.98
CA PRO A 210 -8.02 19.76 18.70
C PRO A 210 -7.60 19.27 20.10
N GLN A 211 -8.46 18.52 20.79
CA GLN A 211 -8.17 17.95 22.12
C GLN A 211 -7.11 16.84 22.04
N LEU A 212 -7.07 16.09 20.94
CA LEU A 212 -6.02 15.10 20.71
C LEU A 212 -4.66 15.80 20.53
N TRP A 213 -4.62 16.92 19.80
CA TRP A 213 -3.41 17.75 19.70
C TRP A 213 -2.95 18.31 21.06
N ASP A 214 -3.89 18.72 21.93
CA ASP A 214 -3.57 19.13 23.31
C ASP A 214 -2.95 17.99 24.12
N THR A 215 -3.41 16.76 23.91
CA THR A 215 -2.89 15.56 24.57
C THR A 215 -1.50 15.23 24.04
N TYR A 216 -1.32 15.17 22.72
CA TYR A 216 -0.02 14.89 22.10
C TYR A 216 1.04 15.92 22.53
N ALA A 217 0.71 17.21 22.57
CA ALA A 217 1.65 18.25 22.99
C ALA A 217 2.09 18.15 24.46
N LYS A 218 1.34 17.44 25.32
CA LYS A 218 1.72 17.18 26.72
C LYS A 218 2.58 15.91 26.87
N VAL A 219 2.48 14.98 25.94
CA VAL A 219 3.13 13.67 26.01
C VAL A 219 4.41 13.64 25.18
N PHE A 220 4.37 14.19 23.96
CA PHE A 220 5.43 14.08 22.96
C PHE A 220 6.11 15.43 22.72
N ASN A 221 7.44 15.42 22.65
CA ASN A 221 8.22 16.63 22.34
C ASN A 221 8.11 17.02 20.86
N THR A 222 7.92 16.03 19.98
CA THR A 222 7.86 16.21 18.54
C THR A 222 6.82 15.25 17.97
N ALA A 223 6.13 15.70 16.93
CA ALA A 223 5.18 14.90 16.16
C ALA A 223 5.41 15.17 14.67
N TRP A 224 5.24 14.13 13.87
CA TRP A 224 5.30 14.19 12.41
C TRP A 224 3.88 14.33 11.84
N ALA A 225 3.79 14.93 10.66
CA ALA A 225 2.55 15.01 9.88
C ALA A 225 2.78 14.30 8.55
N ALA A 226 1.86 13.41 8.18
CA ALA A 226 1.95 12.60 6.97
C ALA A 226 0.71 12.82 6.07
N SER A 227 0.93 13.52 4.97
CA SER A 227 -0.02 13.64 3.87
C SER A 227 0.18 12.52 2.84
N ALA A 228 -0.74 12.40 1.88
CA ALA A 228 -0.63 11.43 0.79
C ALA A 228 -0.29 12.10 -0.54
N PHE A 229 0.83 11.69 -1.15
CA PHE A 229 1.21 12.09 -2.51
C PHE A 229 0.68 11.14 -3.59
N LYS A 230 0.61 9.83 -3.28
CA LYS A 230 0.08 8.77 -4.14
C LYS A 230 -0.52 7.65 -3.28
N GLY A 231 -1.41 6.85 -3.86
CA GLY A 231 -2.12 5.80 -3.12
C GLY A 231 -3.19 6.39 -2.19
N ALA A 232 -3.52 5.73 -1.08
CA ALA A 232 -4.39 6.27 -0.02
C ALA A 232 -5.83 6.69 -0.42
N PHE A 233 -6.26 6.33 -1.63
CA PHE A 233 -7.62 6.54 -2.11
C PHE A 233 -7.96 5.43 -3.12
N GLY A 234 -8.85 4.51 -2.75
CA GLY A 234 -9.29 3.38 -3.59
C GLY A 234 -8.16 2.42 -4.01
N GLU A 235 -8.11 1.25 -3.39
CA GLU A 235 -7.11 0.19 -3.63
C GLU A 235 -7.07 -0.32 -5.09
N SER A 236 -8.13 -0.09 -5.87
CA SER A 236 -8.25 -0.55 -7.25
C SER A 236 -7.87 0.49 -8.30
N LEU A 237 -7.51 1.72 -7.91
CA LEU A 237 -7.28 2.80 -8.88
C LEU A 237 -6.06 2.55 -9.76
N LEU A 238 -6.22 2.86 -11.06
CA LEU A 238 -5.13 2.85 -12.04
C LEU A 238 -4.39 4.19 -12.09
N LEU A 239 -5.10 5.29 -11.87
CA LEU A 239 -4.56 6.65 -11.92
C LEU A 239 -4.71 7.31 -10.55
N PRO A 240 -3.67 8.01 -10.04
CA PRO A 240 -3.77 8.73 -8.79
C PRO A 240 -4.72 9.94 -8.93
N PRO A 241 -5.60 10.20 -7.96
CA PRO A 241 -6.46 11.38 -7.93
C PRO A 241 -5.64 12.63 -7.54
N VAL A 242 -4.88 13.16 -8.50
CA VAL A 242 -3.92 14.28 -8.29
C VAL A 242 -4.55 15.49 -7.58
N PRO A 243 -5.74 16.00 -7.98
CA PRO A 243 -6.34 17.16 -7.31
C PRO A 243 -6.61 16.92 -5.83
N GLN A 244 -7.07 15.72 -5.46
CA GLN A 244 -7.38 15.34 -4.09
C GLN A 244 -6.11 15.26 -3.23
N HIS A 245 -5.03 14.70 -3.77
CA HIS A 245 -3.74 14.66 -3.07
C HIS A 245 -3.14 16.05 -2.88
N LEU A 246 -3.22 16.92 -3.90
CA LEU A 246 -2.80 18.31 -3.77
C LEU A 246 -3.57 19.02 -2.66
N GLU A 247 -4.89 18.88 -2.64
CA GLU A 247 -5.73 19.49 -1.62
C GLU A 247 -5.39 18.95 -0.23
N ASN A 248 -5.21 17.62 -0.06
CA ASN A 248 -4.79 17.03 1.21
C ASN A 248 -3.44 17.60 1.69
N ASN A 249 -2.46 17.79 0.80
CA ASN A 249 -1.17 18.41 1.14
C ASN A 249 -1.36 19.85 1.63
N LEU A 250 -2.18 20.65 0.95
CA LEU A 250 -2.47 22.03 1.36
C LEU A 250 -3.17 22.09 2.73
N ARG A 251 -4.08 21.14 3.00
CA ARG A 251 -4.76 21.03 4.30
C ARG A 251 -3.79 20.68 5.42
N TRP A 252 -2.86 19.76 5.18
CA TRP A 252 -1.81 19.43 6.15
C TRP A 252 -0.90 20.62 6.43
N LEU A 253 -0.49 21.39 5.42
CA LEU A 253 0.27 22.62 5.62
C LEU A 253 -0.47 23.63 6.51
N ALA A 254 -1.78 23.77 6.34
CA ALA A 254 -2.60 24.63 7.20
C ALA A 254 -2.68 24.12 8.64
N VAL A 255 -2.81 22.80 8.85
CA VAL A 255 -2.78 22.18 10.18
C VAL A 255 -1.42 22.38 10.84
N ILE A 256 -0.33 22.12 10.13
CA ILE A 256 1.04 22.32 10.64
C ILE A 256 1.27 23.78 11.02
N ALA A 257 0.82 24.75 10.22
CA ALA A 257 0.96 26.16 10.55
C ALA A 257 0.19 26.57 11.83
N LYS A 258 -0.93 25.91 12.11
CA LYS A 258 -1.78 26.18 13.28
C LYS A 258 -1.32 25.43 14.53
N GLU A 259 -1.20 24.11 14.45
CA GLU A 259 -0.90 23.23 15.58
C GLU A 259 0.61 23.11 15.82
N GLY A 260 1.45 23.39 14.81
CA GLY A 260 2.91 23.39 14.93
C GLY A 260 3.47 24.47 15.84
N LYS A 261 2.66 25.42 16.32
CA LYS A 261 3.04 26.35 17.41
C LYS A 261 3.15 25.66 18.77
N ARG A 262 2.58 24.47 18.91
CA ARG A 262 2.57 23.67 20.15
C ARG A 262 3.81 22.77 20.30
N HIS A 263 4.55 22.56 19.20
CA HIS A 263 5.74 21.72 19.13
C HIS A 263 6.89 22.52 18.47
N THR A 264 8.11 22.02 18.51
CA THR A 264 9.18 22.53 17.63
C THR A 264 8.89 22.11 16.20
N SER A 265 8.22 22.96 15.42
CA SER A 265 7.85 22.64 14.03
C SER A 265 8.96 23.05 13.05
N THR A 266 9.44 22.09 12.27
CA THR A 266 10.16 22.35 11.01
C THR A 266 9.27 21.84 9.89
N VAL A 267 8.89 22.71 8.94
CA VAL A 267 8.12 22.29 7.77
C VAL A 267 9.10 21.64 6.78
N TRP A 268 8.90 20.36 6.48
CA TRP A 268 9.75 19.59 5.55
C TRP A 268 9.21 19.58 4.11
N LEU A 269 7.95 19.98 3.92
CA LEU A 269 7.32 20.10 2.61
C LEU A 269 7.28 21.57 2.19
N ASP A 270 8.31 22.02 1.46
CA ASP A 270 8.26 23.31 0.77
C ASP A 270 7.62 23.09 -0.60
N LEU A 271 6.37 23.53 -0.75
CA LEU A 271 5.75 23.63 -2.08
C LEU A 271 6.39 24.83 -2.78
N THR A 272 7.54 24.62 -3.42
CA THR A 272 8.31 25.69 -4.06
C THR A 272 7.42 26.57 -4.94
N PRO A 273 7.25 27.86 -4.63
CA PRO A 273 6.29 28.75 -5.32
C PRO A 273 6.79 29.27 -6.68
N SER A 274 7.83 28.67 -7.27
CA SER A 274 8.53 29.22 -8.43
C SER A 274 7.81 28.89 -9.75
N ILE A 275 7.16 29.92 -10.33
CA ILE A 275 6.58 29.93 -11.70
C ILE A 275 7.60 29.54 -12.79
N HIS A 276 8.91 29.69 -12.54
CA HIS A 276 9.95 29.37 -13.51
C HIS A 276 10.33 27.88 -13.56
N HIS A 277 9.86 27.04 -12.62
CA HIS A 277 10.13 25.60 -12.63
C HIS A 277 9.27 24.81 -13.63
N CYS A 278 8.14 25.34 -14.09
CA CYS A 278 7.42 24.72 -15.22
C CYS A 278 8.32 24.57 -16.46
N GLN A 279 9.34 25.44 -16.60
CA GLN A 279 10.31 25.33 -17.67
C GLN A 279 11.30 24.17 -17.49
N LEU A 280 11.63 23.81 -16.25
CA LEU A 280 12.52 22.68 -15.91
C LEU A 280 11.85 21.33 -16.17
N PHE A 281 10.51 21.27 -16.15
CA PHE A 281 9.73 20.07 -16.44
C PHE A 281 9.16 20.01 -17.87
N PHE A 282 9.54 20.92 -18.79
CA PHE A 282 9.13 20.85 -20.20
C PHE A 282 9.50 19.52 -20.85
N THR A 283 10.57 18.89 -20.37
CA THR A 283 11.00 17.54 -20.72
C THR A 283 11.07 16.67 -19.47
N CYS A 284 10.08 15.80 -19.28
CA CYS A 284 10.11 14.82 -18.21
C CYS A 284 10.87 13.58 -18.70
N THR A 285 12.13 13.44 -18.29
CA THR A 285 12.97 12.25 -18.56
C THR A 285 12.79 11.16 -17.51
N TYR A 286 11.98 11.40 -16.48
CA TYR A 286 11.64 10.40 -15.48
C TYR A 286 10.95 9.20 -16.16
N PRO A 287 11.50 7.97 -16.04
CA PRO A 287 10.94 6.79 -16.70
C PRO A 287 9.45 6.57 -16.42
N GLY A 288 9.00 6.91 -15.20
CA GLY A 288 7.59 6.80 -14.81
C GLY A 288 6.63 7.68 -15.61
N GLY A 289 7.12 8.72 -16.30
CA GLY A 289 6.29 9.53 -17.19
C GLY A 289 5.74 8.73 -18.38
N ASN A 290 6.50 7.76 -18.91
CA ASN A 290 6.03 6.88 -19.98
C ASN A 290 5.01 5.86 -19.45
N VAL A 291 5.23 5.33 -18.24
CA VAL A 291 4.25 4.47 -17.55
C VAL A 291 2.94 5.24 -17.35
N TYR A 292 2.98 6.45 -16.82
CA TYR A 292 1.77 7.26 -16.60
C TYR A 292 0.95 7.46 -17.89
N LYS A 293 1.60 7.86 -18.99
CA LYS A 293 0.95 8.02 -20.30
C LYS A 293 0.34 6.71 -20.80
N PHE A 294 1.05 5.59 -20.63
CA PHE A 294 0.56 4.27 -20.99
C PHE A 294 -0.67 3.88 -20.18
N ILE A 295 -0.63 4.05 -18.85
CA ILE A 295 -1.74 3.73 -17.95
C ILE A 295 -2.98 4.56 -18.30
N HIS A 296 -2.81 5.83 -18.68
CA HIS A 296 -3.92 6.67 -19.15
C HIS A 296 -4.58 6.09 -20.41
N SER A 297 -3.80 5.79 -21.46
CA SER A 297 -4.34 5.17 -22.69
C SER A 297 -4.96 3.80 -22.44
N LEU A 298 -4.38 3.02 -21.52
CA LEU A 298 -4.94 1.74 -21.10
C LEU A 298 -6.29 1.94 -20.40
N PHE A 299 -6.39 2.89 -19.48
CA PHE A 299 -7.63 3.19 -18.77
C PHE A 299 -8.76 3.58 -19.73
N GLU A 300 -8.49 4.44 -20.71
CA GLU A 300 -9.46 4.82 -21.75
C GLU A 300 -9.96 3.60 -22.52
N LYS A 301 -9.05 2.73 -22.98
CA LYS A 301 -9.39 1.52 -23.74
C LYS A 301 -10.15 0.50 -22.90
N LEU A 302 -9.75 0.28 -21.65
CA LEU A 302 -10.47 -0.61 -20.72
C LEU A 302 -11.89 -0.12 -20.50
N THR A 303 -12.08 1.19 -20.32
CA THR A 303 -13.39 1.82 -20.13
C THR A 303 -14.27 1.69 -21.37
N GLU A 304 -13.72 1.94 -22.55
CA GLU A 304 -14.40 1.75 -23.84
C GLU A 304 -14.96 0.33 -23.98
N ILE A 305 -14.11 -0.68 -23.77
CA ILE A 305 -14.49 -2.08 -23.94
C ILE A 305 -15.46 -2.55 -22.85
N GLN A 306 -15.31 -2.07 -21.61
CA GLN A 306 -16.27 -2.35 -20.54
C GLN A 306 -17.65 -1.80 -20.88
N ASN A 307 -17.73 -0.55 -21.36
CA ASN A 307 -19.00 0.05 -21.79
C ASN A 307 -19.62 -0.71 -22.97
N TYR A 308 -18.79 -1.16 -23.92
CA TYR A 308 -19.24 -2.04 -25.00
C TYR A 308 -19.87 -3.33 -24.47
N LEU A 309 -19.18 -4.05 -23.58
CA LEU A 309 -19.69 -5.32 -23.02
C LEU A 309 -21.01 -5.13 -22.25
N VAL A 310 -21.12 -4.06 -21.46
CA VAL A 310 -22.38 -3.71 -20.77
C VAL A 310 -23.49 -3.41 -21.78
N HIS A 311 -23.20 -2.65 -22.82
CA HIS A 311 -24.18 -2.34 -23.87
C HIS A 311 -24.69 -3.59 -24.59
N VAL A 312 -23.80 -4.52 -24.92
CA VAL A 312 -24.18 -5.76 -25.60
C VAL A 312 -24.99 -6.69 -24.71
N LYS A 313 -24.56 -6.89 -23.47
CA LYS A 313 -25.16 -7.86 -22.55
C LYS A 313 -26.49 -7.38 -21.97
N ASP A 314 -26.53 -6.13 -21.51
CA ASP A 314 -27.64 -5.63 -20.69
C ASP A 314 -28.59 -4.73 -21.49
N GLN A 315 -28.08 -3.95 -22.45
CA GLN A 315 -28.89 -2.93 -23.14
C GLN A 315 -29.45 -3.41 -24.49
N SER A 316 -28.70 -4.24 -25.22
CA SER A 316 -29.13 -4.76 -26.53
C SER A 316 -30.13 -5.91 -26.40
N ALA A 317 -30.12 -6.64 -25.29
CA ALA A 317 -31.03 -7.76 -24.96
C ALA A 317 -31.11 -8.90 -26.02
N TRP A 318 -30.12 -9.01 -26.91
CA TRP A 318 -29.98 -10.11 -27.87
C TRP A 318 -28.96 -11.16 -27.41
N MET A 319 -28.09 -10.81 -26.47
CA MET A 319 -27.13 -11.72 -25.84
C MET A 319 -27.19 -11.61 -24.30
N SER A 320 -28.37 -11.30 -23.77
CA SER A 320 -28.56 -11.33 -22.31
C SER A 320 -28.41 -12.75 -21.77
N ASP A 321 -28.14 -12.89 -20.47
CA ASP A 321 -28.07 -14.20 -19.83
C ASP A 321 -29.36 -15.01 -20.04
N TYR A 322 -30.52 -14.36 -20.19
CA TYR A 322 -31.77 -15.02 -20.55
C TYR A 322 -31.70 -15.66 -21.96
N ASN A 323 -31.20 -14.92 -22.95
CA ASN A 323 -31.08 -15.42 -24.33
C ASN A 323 -30.14 -16.62 -24.40
N VAL A 324 -28.99 -16.51 -23.72
CA VAL A 324 -27.98 -17.57 -23.64
C VAL A 324 -28.57 -18.83 -22.98
N ARG A 325 -29.20 -18.69 -21.80
CA ARG A 325 -29.82 -19.82 -21.09
C ARG A 325 -30.91 -20.54 -21.88
N HIS A 326 -31.73 -19.80 -22.63
CA HIS A 326 -32.82 -20.39 -23.42
C HIS A 326 -32.42 -20.71 -24.86
N ASN A 327 -31.18 -20.40 -25.25
CA ASN A 327 -30.69 -20.48 -26.63
C ASN A 327 -31.71 -19.91 -27.63
N PHE A 328 -32.19 -18.68 -27.36
CA PHE A 328 -33.27 -18.04 -28.09
C PHE A 328 -32.95 -16.55 -28.33
N THR A 329 -32.69 -16.18 -29.58
CA THR A 329 -32.31 -14.81 -29.97
C THR A 329 -32.39 -14.58 -31.49
N SER A 330 -32.12 -13.35 -31.93
CA SER A 330 -31.92 -12.98 -33.34
C SER A 330 -30.46 -13.20 -33.75
N THR A 331 -30.23 -14.14 -34.68
CA THR A 331 -28.89 -14.49 -35.17
C THR A 331 -28.20 -13.33 -35.91
N LEU A 332 -28.97 -12.47 -36.60
CA LEU A 332 -28.42 -11.26 -37.23
C LEU A 332 -27.80 -10.33 -36.19
N ARG A 333 -28.53 -10.08 -35.09
CA ARG A 333 -28.04 -9.20 -34.02
C ARG A 333 -26.85 -9.79 -33.29
N VAL A 334 -26.84 -11.09 -33.03
CA VAL A 334 -25.69 -11.77 -32.42
C VAL A 334 -24.41 -11.56 -33.25
N ARG A 335 -24.49 -11.68 -34.59
CA ARG A 335 -23.32 -11.45 -35.46
C ARG A 335 -22.78 -10.03 -35.34
N ASP A 336 -23.64 -9.02 -35.35
CA ASP A 336 -23.24 -7.62 -35.18
C ASP A 336 -22.55 -7.39 -33.82
N LEU A 337 -23.08 -8.03 -32.77
CA LEU A 337 -22.65 -7.88 -31.39
C LEU A 337 -21.35 -8.62 -31.04
N ILE A 338 -20.90 -9.59 -31.84
CA ILE A 338 -19.60 -10.27 -31.63
C ILE A 338 -18.52 -9.82 -32.61
N ALA A 339 -18.87 -9.04 -33.63
CA ALA A 339 -17.96 -8.67 -34.72
C ALA A 339 -16.71 -7.91 -34.23
N HIS A 340 -16.83 -7.10 -33.19
CA HIS A 340 -15.73 -6.27 -32.67
C HIS A 340 -14.86 -7.01 -31.62
N ASN A 341 -15.31 -8.16 -31.12
CA ASN A 341 -14.62 -8.85 -30.02
C ASN A 341 -13.17 -9.22 -30.37
N GLU A 342 -12.94 -9.76 -31.58
CA GLU A 342 -11.59 -10.16 -32.01
C GLU A 342 -10.64 -8.96 -32.13
N GLY A 343 -11.15 -7.83 -32.64
CA GLY A 343 -10.39 -6.57 -32.71
C GLY A 343 -9.97 -6.09 -31.32
N PHE A 344 -10.90 -6.06 -30.37
CA PHE A 344 -10.60 -5.70 -28.98
C PHE A 344 -9.61 -6.66 -28.31
N ILE A 345 -9.72 -7.97 -28.55
CA ILE A 345 -8.75 -8.95 -28.03
C ILE A 345 -7.35 -8.65 -28.58
N TYR A 346 -7.23 -8.35 -29.88
CA TYR A 346 -5.96 -8.00 -30.50
C TYR A 346 -5.37 -6.71 -29.89
N GLU A 347 -6.19 -5.66 -29.73
CA GLU A 347 -5.78 -4.40 -29.12
C GLU A 347 -5.32 -4.56 -27.67
N LEU A 348 -6.08 -5.30 -26.84
CA LEU A 348 -5.70 -5.59 -25.45
C LEU A 348 -4.42 -6.42 -25.38
N THR A 349 -4.24 -7.40 -26.27
CA THR A 349 -3.01 -8.18 -26.35
C THR A 349 -1.81 -7.30 -26.72
N ALA A 350 -1.99 -6.35 -27.63
CA ALA A 350 -0.96 -5.37 -27.99
C ALA A 350 -0.62 -4.44 -26.81
N LEU A 351 -1.63 -4.00 -26.05
CA LEU A 351 -1.42 -3.22 -24.82
C LEU A 351 -0.69 -4.02 -23.75
N GLY A 352 -0.97 -5.32 -23.60
CA GLY A 352 -0.22 -6.21 -22.72
C GLY A 352 1.26 -6.29 -23.10
N ARG A 353 1.58 -6.49 -24.39
CA ARG A 353 2.97 -6.45 -24.88
C ARG A 353 3.63 -5.10 -24.64
N LYS A 354 2.89 -4.01 -24.85
CA LYS A 354 3.37 -2.64 -24.61
C LYS A 354 3.67 -2.38 -23.13
N ALA A 355 2.90 -2.97 -22.21
CA ALA A 355 3.18 -2.90 -20.77
C ALA A 355 4.58 -3.43 -20.47
N TYR A 356 4.93 -4.63 -20.96
CA TYR A 356 6.28 -5.20 -20.80
C TYR A 356 7.38 -4.28 -21.33
N VAL A 357 7.20 -3.67 -22.50
CA VAL A 357 8.21 -2.79 -23.09
C VAL A 357 8.40 -1.51 -22.26
N ILE A 358 7.32 -0.93 -21.73
CA ILE A 358 7.36 0.38 -21.04
C ILE A 358 7.73 0.23 -19.56
N MET A 359 7.32 -0.85 -18.91
CA MET A 359 7.43 -1.01 -17.46
C MET A 359 8.72 -1.72 -17.02
N LYS A 360 9.40 -2.45 -17.91
CA LYS A 360 10.60 -3.25 -17.59
C LYS A 360 11.78 -2.45 -17.01
N ASP A 361 11.85 -1.15 -17.30
CA ASP A 361 12.94 -0.29 -16.81
C ASP A 361 12.69 0.18 -15.36
N ILE A 362 11.51 -0.12 -14.79
CA ILE A 362 11.07 0.35 -13.46
C ILE A 362 10.65 -0.80 -12.57
N PHE A 363 10.03 -1.83 -13.14
CA PHE A 363 9.45 -2.96 -12.44
C PHE A 363 10.04 -4.27 -12.95
N ASP A 364 10.14 -5.26 -12.07
CA ASP A 364 10.54 -6.61 -12.45
C ASP A 364 9.45 -7.33 -13.27
N GLU A 365 9.84 -8.42 -13.91
CA GLU A 365 8.96 -9.21 -14.78
C GLU A 365 7.72 -9.74 -14.06
N HIS A 366 7.83 -10.13 -12.79
CA HIS A 366 6.70 -10.67 -12.03
C HIS A 366 5.67 -9.57 -11.72
N THR A 367 6.13 -8.39 -11.31
CA THR A 367 5.25 -7.23 -11.09
C THR A 367 4.49 -6.85 -12.36
N ILE A 368 5.16 -6.86 -13.52
CA ILE A 368 4.53 -6.56 -14.81
C ILE A 368 3.52 -7.65 -15.20
N SER A 369 3.90 -8.91 -15.02
CA SER A 369 3.03 -10.06 -15.31
C SER A 369 1.74 -10.00 -14.48
N GLU A 370 1.87 -9.76 -13.18
CA GLU A 370 0.74 -9.60 -12.26
C GLU A 370 -0.15 -8.42 -12.68
N PHE A 371 0.45 -7.28 -13.04
CA PHE A 371 -0.30 -6.13 -13.55
C PHE A 371 -1.13 -6.48 -14.80
N VAL A 372 -0.53 -7.15 -15.78
CA VAL A 372 -1.22 -7.57 -17.01
C VAL A 372 -2.34 -8.57 -16.69
N GLU A 373 -2.06 -9.53 -15.80
CA GLU A 373 -3.02 -10.56 -15.36
C GLU A 373 -4.21 -9.97 -14.62
N GLN A 374 -4.00 -8.94 -13.78
CA GLN A 374 -5.09 -8.32 -13.03
C GLN A 374 -5.87 -7.28 -13.84
N LYS A 375 -5.19 -6.49 -14.69
CA LYS A 375 -5.80 -5.29 -15.29
C LYS A 375 -6.22 -5.46 -16.74
N ILE A 376 -5.60 -6.38 -17.49
CA ILE A 376 -5.84 -6.54 -18.94
C ILE A 376 -6.50 -7.89 -19.24
N TYR A 377 -5.88 -8.97 -18.74
CA TYR A 377 -6.27 -10.34 -19.07
C TYR A 377 -7.74 -10.70 -18.74
N PRO A 378 -8.36 -10.22 -17.64
CA PRO A 378 -9.75 -10.58 -17.33
C PRO A 378 -10.73 -10.08 -18.39
N LEU A 379 -10.43 -8.96 -19.03
CA LEU A 379 -11.28 -8.41 -20.09
C LEU A 379 -11.12 -9.19 -21.40
N ILE A 380 -9.92 -9.71 -21.68
CA ILE A 380 -9.69 -10.65 -22.78
C ILE A 380 -10.51 -11.92 -22.56
N LEU A 381 -10.51 -12.48 -21.35
CA LEU A 381 -11.32 -13.66 -21.02
C LEU A 381 -12.81 -13.40 -21.18
N LYS A 382 -13.31 -12.24 -20.73
CA LYS A 382 -14.71 -11.84 -20.92
C LYS A 382 -15.08 -11.73 -22.40
N LEU A 383 -14.23 -11.13 -23.23
CA LEU A 383 -14.47 -11.04 -24.68
C LEU A 383 -14.48 -12.40 -25.36
N LYS A 384 -13.59 -13.32 -24.95
CA LYS A 384 -13.58 -14.71 -25.45
C LYS A 384 -14.86 -15.45 -25.07
N SER A 385 -15.25 -15.41 -23.80
CA SER A 385 -16.53 -15.98 -23.34
C SER A 385 -17.71 -15.42 -24.12
N HIS A 386 -17.72 -14.10 -24.33
CA HIS A 386 -18.77 -13.42 -25.09
C HIS A 386 -18.81 -13.89 -26.57
N SER A 387 -17.66 -14.09 -27.20
CA SER A 387 -17.58 -14.69 -28.54
C SER A 387 -18.11 -16.13 -28.55
N ASP A 388 -17.72 -16.95 -27.58
CA ASP A 388 -18.11 -18.36 -27.50
C ASP A 388 -19.63 -18.50 -27.29
N GLU A 389 -20.23 -17.68 -26.42
CA GLU A 389 -21.68 -17.59 -26.21
C GLU A 389 -22.41 -17.17 -27.50
N GLY A 390 -21.86 -16.18 -28.22
CA GLY A 390 -22.40 -15.75 -29.51
C GLY A 390 -22.36 -16.87 -30.55
N GLN A 391 -21.23 -17.57 -30.67
CA GLN A 391 -21.10 -18.70 -31.59
C GLN A 391 -22.07 -19.84 -31.22
N TYR A 392 -22.24 -20.14 -29.93
CA TYR A 392 -23.21 -21.11 -29.46
C TYR A 392 -24.65 -20.75 -29.88
N LEU A 393 -25.04 -19.48 -29.73
CA LEU A 393 -26.36 -18.99 -30.15
C LEU A 393 -26.56 -19.07 -31.67
N LEU A 394 -25.49 -18.96 -32.46
CA LEU A 394 -25.54 -19.03 -33.92
C LEU A 394 -25.65 -20.47 -34.47
N GLN A 395 -25.35 -21.50 -33.67
CA GLN A 395 -25.45 -22.90 -34.10
C GLN A 395 -26.90 -23.40 -34.19
N ARG A 396 -27.84 -22.70 -33.58
CA ARG A 396 -29.24 -23.13 -33.52
C ARG A 396 -29.97 -22.83 -34.84
N ASN A 397 -30.59 -23.86 -35.41
CA ASN A 397 -31.32 -23.77 -36.67
C ASN A 397 -32.86 -23.79 -36.51
N VAL A 398 -33.38 -24.20 -35.35
CA VAL A 398 -34.82 -24.28 -35.06
C VAL A 398 -35.13 -23.77 -33.65
N TRP A 399 -36.15 -22.92 -33.49
CA TRP A 399 -36.51 -22.32 -32.20
C TRP A 399 -37.87 -22.79 -31.70
N PRO A 400 -38.02 -23.03 -30.38
CA PRO A 400 -39.31 -23.39 -29.80
C PRO A 400 -40.30 -22.22 -29.90
N GLN A 401 -41.58 -22.53 -30.00
CA GLN A 401 -42.65 -21.53 -29.87
C GLN A 401 -42.73 -21.05 -28.41
N ARG A 402 -43.03 -19.75 -28.22
CA ARG A 402 -43.26 -19.19 -26.88
C ARG A 402 -44.60 -19.68 -26.30
N PRO A 403 -44.74 -19.81 -24.97
CA PRO A 403 -43.74 -19.49 -23.93
C PRO A 403 -42.60 -20.51 -23.85
N LEU A 404 -41.39 -20.03 -23.54
CA LEU A 404 -40.21 -20.89 -23.39
C LEU A 404 -40.31 -21.68 -22.06
N PRO A 405 -39.94 -22.97 -22.04
CA PRO A 405 -39.92 -23.74 -20.80
C PRO A 405 -38.88 -23.16 -19.83
N TYR A 406 -39.16 -23.27 -18.52
CA TYR A 406 -38.18 -22.89 -17.50
C TYR A 406 -36.95 -23.77 -17.61
N THR A 407 -35.77 -23.19 -17.37
CA THR A 407 -34.57 -23.98 -17.16
C THR A 407 -34.72 -24.78 -15.86
N ARG A 408 -34.04 -25.92 -15.78
CA ARG A 408 -34.07 -26.78 -14.58
C ARG A 408 -33.73 -25.97 -13.32
N ASP A 409 -32.65 -25.19 -13.37
CA ASP A 409 -32.19 -24.38 -12.24
C ASP A 409 -33.15 -23.24 -11.85
N PHE A 410 -33.97 -22.76 -12.79
CA PHE A 410 -34.95 -21.70 -12.51
C PHE A 410 -36.28 -22.26 -12.00
N SER A 411 -36.54 -23.55 -12.19
CA SER A 411 -37.79 -24.18 -11.79
C SER A 411 -37.94 -24.19 -10.27
N ASP A 412 -36.89 -24.53 -9.54
CA ASP A 412 -36.87 -24.54 -8.05
C ASP A 412 -37.15 -23.14 -7.47
N PHE A 413 -36.54 -22.10 -8.05
CA PHE A 413 -36.77 -20.71 -7.66
C PHE A 413 -38.23 -20.27 -7.90
N ILE A 414 -38.83 -20.67 -9.02
CA ILE A 414 -40.23 -20.38 -9.31
C ILE A 414 -41.17 -21.12 -8.35
N GLU A 415 -40.85 -22.36 -7.98
CA GLU A 415 -41.61 -23.10 -6.96
C GLU A 415 -41.56 -22.39 -5.61
N ASP A 416 -40.40 -21.88 -5.21
CA ASP A 416 -40.26 -21.13 -3.95
C ASP A 416 -41.03 -19.79 -3.97
N ILE A 417 -41.02 -19.04 -5.08
CA ILE A 417 -41.85 -17.84 -5.23
C ILE A 417 -43.33 -18.19 -5.07
N LYS A 418 -43.78 -19.32 -5.64
CA LYS A 418 -45.17 -19.76 -5.59
C LYS A 418 -45.61 -20.30 -4.22
N LYS A 419 -44.66 -20.60 -3.31
CA LYS A 419 -44.94 -21.02 -1.92
C LYS A 419 -45.29 -19.85 -1.00
N VAL A 420 -45.04 -18.60 -1.41
CA VAL A 420 -45.45 -17.41 -0.65
C VAL A 420 -46.94 -17.14 -0.91
N ASN A 421 -47.81 -17.80 -0.15
CA ASN A 421 -49.21 -17.44 0.05
C ASN A 421 -49.48 -17.29 1.55
#